data_AF-X1E4S9-F1
#
_entry.id   AF-X1E4S9-F1
#
_cell.length_a   1.000
_cell.length_b   1.000
_cell.length_c   1.000
_cell.angle_alpha   90.00
_cell.angle_beta   90.00
_cell.angle_gamma   90.00
#
_symmetry.space_group_name_H-M   'P 1'
#
loop_
_entity.id
_entity.type
_entity.pdbx_description
1 polymer ?
#
loop_
_entity_poly.entity_id
_entity_poly.type
_entity_poly.pdbx_seq_one_letter_code
_entity_poly.pdbx_strand_id
1 'polypeptide(L)' 'MEKNLKKQMDIIILGTDSILIEEELECIVKKSIEEDKPLKVKLGLDPTSPDIHLGHAVVLNKL' A
#
# COMPACT_ATOMS: atom_id res chain seq x y z
N MET A 1 -18.69 1.39 1.43
CA MET A 1 -17.64 0.63 2.13
C MET A 1 -17.28 1.42 3.37
N GLU A 2 -17.38 0.81 4.55
CA GLU A 2 -17.04 1.47 5.81
C GLU A 2 -15.52 1.72 5.85
N LYS A 3 -15.10 2.99 5.82
CA LYS A 3 -13.69 3.39 5.85
C LYS A 3 -13.17 3.33 7.28
N ASN A 4 -12.89 2.11 7.75
CA ASN A 4 -12.35 1.87 9.08
C ASN A 4 -10.81 1.88 9.02
N LEU A 5 -10.18 2.83 9.73
CA LEU A 5 -8.72 3.00 9.77
C LEU A 5 -7.99 1.71 10.15
N LYS A 6 -8.41 1.07 11.25
CA LYS A 6 -7.78 -0.16 11.75
C LYS A 6 -7.81 -1.28 10.73
N LYS A 7 -8.97 -1.49 10.10
CA LYS A 7 -9.13 -2.52 9.05
C LYS A 7 -8.24 -2.25 7.82
N GLN A 8 -8.07 -0.98 7.43
CA GLN A 8 -7.18 -0.63 6.32
C GLN A 8 -5.72 -0.89 6.68
N MET A 9 -5.30 -0.52 7.88
CA MET A 9 -3.95 -0.80 8.38
C MET A 9 -3.67 -2.31 8.41
N ASP A 10 -4.60 -3.12 8.93
CA ASP A 10 -4.46 -4.58 8.97
C ASP A 10 -4.22 -5.18 7.57
N ILE A 11 -4.93 -4.68 6.55
CA ILE A 11 -4.78 -5.13 5.14
C ILE A 11 -3.42 -4.69 4.56
N ILE A 12 -3.00 -3.45 4.83
CA ILE A 12 -1.73 -2.93 4.33
C ILE A 12 -0.55 -3.68 4.95
N ILE A 13 -0.62 -4.02 6.24
CA ILE A 13 0.44 -4.75 6.96
C ILE A 13 0.51 -6.22 6.54
N LEU A 14 -0.62 -6.85 6.19
CA LEU A 14 -0.67 -8.29 5.87
C LEU A 14 0.33 -8.71 4.77
N GLY A 15 1.35 -9.48 5.12
CA GLY A 15 2.36 -9.96 4.16
C GLY A 15 3.36 -8.88 3.71
N THR A 16 3.42 -7.75 4.40
CA THR A 16 4.47 -6.75 4.26
C THR A 16 5.64 -7.14 5.17
N ASP A 17 6.86 -7.10 4.65
CA ASP A 17 8.07 -7.47 5.40
C ASP A 17 8.44 -6.39 6.44
N SER A 18 8.48 -5.13 6.01
CA SER A 18 8.85 -4.01 6.86
C SER A 18 8.16 -2.71 6.44
N ILE A 19 7.90 -1.85 7.43
CA ILE A 19 7.33 -0.51 7.25
C ILE A 19 8.31 0.46 7.90
N LEU A 20 8.68 1.52 7.18
CA LEU A 20 9.72 2.45 7.64
C LEU A 20 9.26 3.25 8.87
N ILE A 21 8.06 3.83 8.80
CA ILE A 21 7.44 4.63 9.86
C ILE A 21 5.94 4.32 9.85
N GLU A 22 5.48 3.50 10.79
CA GLU A 22 4.10 3.02 10.84
C GLU A 22 3.13 4.14 11.23
N GLU A 23 3.55 5.03 12.11
CA GLU A 23 2.74 6.15 12.60
C GLU A 23 2.46 7.18 11.48
N GLU A 24 3.42 7.38 10.58
CA GLU A 24 3.24 8.25 9.42
C GLU A 24 2.24 7.64 8.43
N LEU A 25 2.34 6.33 8.17
CA LEU A 25 1.39 5.59 7.34
C LEU A 25 -0.03 5.68 7.91
N GLU A 26 -0.21 5.46 9.21
CA GLU A 26 -1.51 5.59 9.87
C GLU A 26 -2.07 7.01 9.72
N CYS A 27 -1.22 8.04 9.91
CA CYS A 27 -1.61 9.44 9.80
C CYS A 27 -2.09 9.80 8.38
N ILE A 28 -1.37 9.37 7.33
CA ILE A 28 -1.78 9.65 5.95
C ILE A 28 -3.04 8.87 5.56
N VAL A 29 -3.22 7.63 6.03
CA VAL A 29 -4.43 6.83 5.79
C VAL A 29 -5.62 7.49 6.47
N LYS A 30 -5.48 7.90 7.74
CA LYS A 30 -6.52 8.62 8.48
C LYS A 30 -6.92 9.90 7.73
N LYS A 31 -5.95 10.69 7.29
CA LYS A 31 -6.21 11.91 6.52
C LYS A 31 -6.93 11.62 5.19
N SER A 32 -6.56 10.55 4.49
CA SER A 32 -7.24 10.11 3.26
C SER A 32 -8.70 9.73 3.49
N ILE A 33 -9.00 9.09 4.63
CA ILE A 33 -10.37 8.76 5.04
C ILE A 33 -11.17 10.03 5.36
N GLU A 34 -10.60 10.95 6.14
CA GLU A 34 -11.24 12.21 6.56
C GLU A 34 -11.50 13.16 5.38
N GLU A 35 -10.55 13.28 4.45
CA GLU A 35 -10.65 14.16 3.28
C GLU A 35 -11.39 13.53 2.10
N ASP A 36 -11.80 12.26 2.21
CA ASP A 36 -12.38 11.45 1.13
C ASP A 36 -11.53 11.42 -0.15
N LYS A 37 -10.21 11.63 -0.01
CA LYS A 37 -9.26 11.71 -1.12
C LYS A 37 -8.34 10.49 -1.13
N PRO A 38 -8.27 9.73 -2.25
CA PRO A 38 -7.37 8.58 -2.35
C PRO A 38 -5.89 8.97 -2.19
N LEU A 39 -5.12 8.10 -1.53
CA LEU A 39 -3.67 8.20 -1.48
C LEU A 39 -3.07 7.94 -2.87
N LYS A 40 -1.97 8.64 -3.16
CA LYS A 40 -1.13 8.35 -4.34
C LYS A 40 -0.03 7.38 -3.92
N VAL A 41 -0.16 6.12 -4.36
CA VAL A 41 0.86 5.09 -4.13
C VAL A 41 1.71 4.94 -5.38
N LYS A 42 3.03 4.90 -5.21
CA LYS A 42 3.99 4.79 -6.32
C LYS A 42 4.73 3.46 -6.23
N LEU A 43 4.72 2.73 -7.34
CA LEU A 43 5.54 1.54 -7.56
C LEU A 43 6.50 1.82 -8.71
N GLY A 44 7.79 1.55 -8.50
CA GLY A 44 8.80 1.54 -9.56
C GLY A 44 9.06 0.10 -9.98
N LEU A 45 9.04 -0.17 -11.28
CA LEU A 45 9.47 -1.42 -11.89
C LEU A 45 10.63 -1.14 -12.82
N ASP A 46 11.66 -1.98 -12.76
CA ASP A 46 12.84 -1.86 -13.62
C ASP A 46 12.50 -2.34 -15.05
N PRO A 47 12.60 -1.47 -16.08
CA PRO A 47 12.28 -1.85 -17.46
C PRO A 47 13.41 -2.62 -18.18
N THR A 48 14.56 -2.84 -17.55
CA THR A 48 15.72 -3.46 -18.21
C THR A 48 15.55 -4.95 -18.51
N SER A 49 14.70 -5.65 -17.77
CA SER A 49 14.38 -7.07 -18.04
C SER A 49 12.94 -7.22 -18.55
N PRO A 50 12.71 -7.94 -19.66
CA PRO A 50 11.37 -8.23 -20.18
C PRO A 50 10.65 -9.35 -19.40
N ASP A 51 11.33 -10.03 -18.48
CA ASP A 51 10.81 -11.22 -17.81
C ASP A 51 9.83 -10.88 -16.68
N ILE A 52 8.52 -10.93 -17.00
CA ILE A 52 7.46 -10.86 -15.99
C ILE A 52 7.20 -12.26 -15.42
N HIS A 53 7.49 -12.45 -14.13
CA HIS A 53 7.13 -13.66 -13.39
C HIS A 53 6.21 -13.36 -12.20
N LEU A 54 5.77 -14.41 -11.49
CA LEU A 54 4.85 -14.33 -10.34
C LEU A 54 5.32 -13.43 -9.19
N GLY A 55 6.62 -13.12 -9.11
CA GLY A 55 7.16 -12.21 -8.11
C GLY A 55 6.60 -10.79 -8.25
N HIS A 56 6.36 -10.33 -9.47
CA HIS A 56 5.75 -9.01 -9.71
C HIS A 56 4.31 -8.93 -9.22
N ALA A 57 3.60 -10.06 -9.16
CA ALA A 57 2.23 -10.10 -8.65
C ALA A 57 2.18 -9.79 -7.14
N VAL A 58 3.27 -10.01 -6.39
CA VAL A 58 3.30 -9.73 -4.94
C VAL A 58 3.09 -8.24 -4.68
N VAL A 59 3.86 -7.38 -5.36
CA VAL A 59 3.75 -5.93 -5.20
C VAL A 59 2.49 -5.37 -5.87
N LEU A 60 2.02 -5.97 -6.96
CA LEU A 60 0.79 -5.53 -7.65
C LEU A 60 -0.48 -5.88 -6.86
N ASN A 61 -0.54 -7.03 -6.19
CA ASN A 61 -1.69 -7.39 -5.33
C ASN A 61 -1.80 -6.50 -4.08
N LYS A 62 -0.74 -5.77 -3.74
CA LYS A 62 -0.70 -4.85 -2.60
C LYS A 62 -1.23 -3.45 -2.96
N LEU A 63 -1.24 -3.09 -4.25
CA LEU A 63 -1.75 -1.81 -4.77
C LEU A 63 -3.27 -1.84 -4.94
#